data_AF-A0A101V7G1-F1
#
_entry.id   AF-A0A101V7G1-F1
#
_cell.length_a   1.000
_cell.length_b   1.000
_cell.length_c   1.000
_cell.angle_alpha   90.00
_cell.angle_beta   90.00
_cell.angle_gamma   90.00
#
_symmetry.space_group_name_H-M   'P 1'
#
loop_
_entity.id
_entity.type
_entity.pdbx_description
1 polymer ?
#
loop_
_entity_poly.entity_id
_entity_poly.type
_entity_poly.pdbx_seq_one_letter_code
_entity_poly.pdbx_strand_id
1 'polypeptide(L)' 'MAGFEGKPDKFAELESMHPLNRLAEPSEIARFALMLATEAYFATGSTFYLDGGVLSRLHDPE' A
#
# COMPACT_ATOMS: atom_id res chain seq x y z
N MET A 1 -9.04 2.93 12.95
CA MET A 1 -8.31 1.66 12.77
C MET A 1 -9.11 0.49 13.37
N ALA A 2 -10.25 0.12 12.77
CA ALA A 2 -11.13 -0.89 13.38
C ALA A 2 -10.51 -2.31 13.41
N GLY A 3 -9.65 -2.66 12.44
CA GLY A 3 -9.00 -3.98 12.38
C GLY A 3 -7.91 -4.22 13.43
N PHE A 4 -7.38 -3.16 14.04
CA PHE A 4 -6.26 -3.22 15.00
C PHE A 4 -6.61 -2.59 16.36
N GLU A 5 -7.91 -2.43 16.64
CA GLU A 5 -8.37 -1.90 17.91
C GLU A 5 -7.84 -2.76 19.07
N GLY A 6 -7.20 -2.11 20.05
CA GLY A 6 -6.52 -2.77 21.18
C GLY A 6 -5.28 -3.59 20.83
N LYS A 7 -4.75 -3.49 19.59
CA LYS A 7 -3.62 -4.29 19.09
C LYS A 7 -2.56 -3.42 18.38
N PRO A 8 -1.95 -2.44 19.06
CA PRO A 8 -0.97 -1.54 18.46
C PRO A 8 0.27 -2.28 17.92
N ASP A 9 0.73 -3.32 18.62
CA ASP A 9 1.92 -4.07 18.21
C ASP A 9 1.71 -4.79 16.86
N LYS A 10 0.51 -5.32 16.62
CA LYS A 10 0.16 -5.95 15.35
C LYS A 10 0.05 -4.95 14.20
N PHE A 11 -0.33 -3.72 14.51
CA PHE A 11 -0.36 -2.65 13.53
C PHE A 11 1.07 -2.27 13.12
N ALA A 12 1.96 -2.06 14.09
CA ALA A 12 3.36 -1.78 13.85
C ALA A 12 4.08 -2.93 13.11
N GLU A 13 3.75 -4.18 13.45
CA GLU A 13 4.24 -5.36 12.73
C GLU A 13 3.85 -5.29 11.24
N LEU A 14 2.57 -5.04 10.94
CA LEU A 14 2.10 -4.90 9.55
C LEU A 14 2.81 -3.75 8.81
N GLU A 15 3.01 -2.60 9.46
CA GLU A 15 3.76 -1.49 8.88
C GLU A 15 5.18 -1.92 8.49
N SER A 16 5.88 -2.65 9.36
CA SER A 16 7.25 -3.13 9.11
C SER A 16 7.38 -4.13 7.96
N MET A 17 6.29 -4.83 7.61
CA MET A 17 6.26 -5.74 6.47
C MET A 17 6.41 -4.97 5.14
N HIS A 18 6.00 -3.71 5.10
CA HIS A 18 6.14 -2.86 3.93
C HIS A 18 7.55 -2.26 3.91
N PRO A 19 8.27 -2.28 2.77
CA PRO A 19 9.53 -1.53 2.63
C PRO A 19 9.44 -0.04 3.02
N LEU A 20 8.30 0.60 2.79
CA LEU A 20 8.05 1.98 3.23
C LEU A 20 7.81 2.14 4.75
N ASN A 21 7.76 1.03 5.51
CA ASN A 21 7.52 0.99 6.96
C ASN A 21 6.29 1.76 7.43
N ARG A 22 5.23 1.77 6.62
CA ARG A 22 3.94 2.39 6.94
C ARG A 22 2.85 1.84 6.04
N LEU A 23 1.61 2.03 6.46
CA LEU A 23 0.45 1.86 5.59
C LEU A 23 0.16 3.14 4.79
N ALA A 24 -0.47 2.95 3.63
CA ALA A 24 -1.04 4.05 2.87
C ALA A 24 -2.33 4.54 3.54
N GLU A 25 -2.51 5.86 3.58
CA GLU A 25 -3.78 6.46 3.96
C GLU A 25 -4.78 6.37 2.79
N PRO A 26 -6.10 6.25 3.05
CA PRO A 26 -7.12 6.22 1.99
C PRO A 26 -7.01 7.41 1.02
N SER A 27 -6.57 8.57 1.52
CA SER A 27 -6.38 9.77 0.69
C SER A 27 -5.27 9.62 -0.36
N GLU A 28 -4.25 8.80 -0.10
CA GLU A 28 -3.17 8.53 -1.06
C GLU A 28 -3.69 7.68 -2.23
N ILE A 29 -4.51 6.67 -1.94
CA ILE A 29 -5.14 5.84 -2.96
C ILE A 29 -6.13 6.66 -3.80
N ALA A 30 -6.93 7.51 -3.15
CA ALA A 30 -7.87 8.39 -3.84
C ALA A 30 -7.17 9.38 -4.79
N ARG A 31 -6.03 9.95 -4.38
CA ARG A 31 -5.22 10.83 -5.26
C ARG A 31 -4.69 10.09 -6.48
N PHE A 32 -4.24 8.85 -6.32
CA PHE A 32 -3.78 8.05 -7.46
C PHE A 32 -4.93 7.70 -8.40
N ALA A 33 -6.09 7.29 -7.86
CA ALA A 33 -7.27 7.02 -8.66
C ALA A 33 -7.73 8.26 -9.45
N LEU A 34 -7.67 9.44 -8.84
CA LEU A 34 -7.97 10.71 -9.52
C LEU A 34 -6.99 10.96 -10.67
N MET A 35 -5.69 10.84 -10.43
CA MET A 35 -4.66 10.99 -11.46
C MET A 35 -4.89 10.02 -12.63
N LEU A 36 -5.23 8.75 -12.36
CA LEU A 36 -5.59 7.80 -13.41
C LEU A 36 -6.80 8.26 -14.24
N ALA A 37 -7.81 8.85 -13.59
CA ALA A 37 -9.03 9.31 -14.25
C ALA A 37 -8.85 10.62 -15.03
N THR A 38 -7.88 11.47 -14.65
CA THR A 38 -7.79 12.84 -15.19
C THR A 38 -6.52 13.11 -16.00
N GLU A 39 -5.43 12.39 -15.75
CA GLU A 39 -4.10 12.71 -16.29
C GLU A 39 -3.43 11.54 -17.01
N ALA A 40 -3.87 10.30 -16.81
CA ALA A 40 -3.23 9.12 -17.38
C ALA A 40 -3.67 8.81 -18.82
N TYR A 41 -3.43 9.73 -19.75
CA TYR A 41 -3.97 9.73 -21.13
C TYR A 41 -3.67 8.49 -22.00
N PHE A 42 -2.57 7.77 -21.73
CA PHE A 42 -2.16 6.61 -22.52
C PHE A 42 -1.97 5.34 -21.67
N ALA A 43 -2.28 5.40 -20.37
CA ALA A 43 -2.16 4.27 -19.48
C ALA A 43 -3.45 3.45 -19.50
N THR A 44 -3.40 2.27 -20.12
CA THR A 44 -4.51 1.31 -20.14
C THR A 44 -3.98 -0.12 -20.08
N GLY A 45 -4.82 -1.07 -19.66
CA GLY A 45 -4.46 -2.48 -19.56
C GLY A 45 -3.36 -2.81 -18.54
N SER A 46 -3.09 -1.90 -17.60
CA SER A 46 -2.00 -2.02 -16.63
C SER A 46 -2.53 -2.21 -15.20
N THR A 47 -1.78 -2.96 -14.39
CA THR A 47 -1.99 -3.08 -12.95
C THR A 47 -0.97 -2.21 -12.21
N PHE A 48 -1.45 -1.35 -11.32
CA PHE A 48 -0.61 -0.51 -10.47
C PHE A 48 -0.69 -0.98 -9.02
N TYR A 49 0.45 -1.32 -8.42
CA TYR A 49 0.53 -1.71 -7.01
C TYR A 49 0.87 -0.48 -6.16
N LEU A 50 -0.04 -0.15 -5.24
CA LEU A 50 0.11 0.95 -4.25
C LEU A 50 0.25 0.36 -2.85
N ASP A 51 1.23 -0.53 -2.70
CA ASP A 51 1.29 -1.50 -1.60
C ASP A 51 2.50 -1.27 -0.70
N GLY A 52 3.11 -0.07 -0.76
CA GLY A 52 4.32 0.26 -0.03
C GLY A 52 5.52 -0.66 -0.30
N GLY A 53 5.49 -1.44 -1.39
CA GLY A 53 6.50 -2.42 -1.78
C GLY A 53 6.33 -3.80 -1.16
N VAL A 54 5.24 -4.09 -0.45
CA VAL A 54 5.07 -5.37 0.27
C VAL A 54 5.14 -6.58 -0.68
N LEU A 55 4.61 -6.48 -1.91
CA LEU A 55 4.71 -7.54 -2.92
C LEU A 55 6.14 -7.80 -3.42
N SER A 56 7.05 -6.85 -3.20
CA SER A 56 8.46 -7.00 -3.58
C SER A 56 9.32 -7.61 -2.48
N ARG A 57 8.74 -7.91 -1.30
CA ARG A 57 9.43 -8.66 -0.26
C ARG A 57 9.49 -10.12 -0.64
N LEU A 58 10.66 -10.58 -1.09
CA LEU A 58 10.96 -12.01 -1.11
C LEU A 58 11.22 -12.44 0.33
N HIS A 59 10.33 -13.29 0.86
CA HIS A 59 10.53 -13.93 2.16
C HIS A 59 11.21 -15.28 1.93
N ASP A 60 12.50 -15.26 1.65
CA ASP A 60 13.29 -16.50 1.70
C ASP A 60 13.41 -16.90 3.18
N PRO A 61 12.84 -18.05 3.59
CA PRO A 61 13.11 -18.60 4.91
C PRO A 61 14.61 -18.95 4.99
N GLU A 62 15.22 -18.70 6.15
CA GLU A 62 16.53 -19.29 6.47
C GLU A 62 16.49 -20.83 6.42
#